data_AF-A0AAW2CZS4-F1
#
_entry.id   AF-A0AAW2CZS4-F1
#
_cell.length_a   1.000
_cell.length_b   1.000
_cell.length_c   1.000
_cell.angle_alpha   90.00
_cell.angle_beta   90.00
_cell.angle_gamma   90.00
#
_symmetry.space_group_name_H-M   'P 1'
#
loop_
_entity.id
_entity.type
_entity.pdbx_description
1 polymer ?
#
loop_
_entity_poly.entity_id
_entity_poly.type
_entity_poly.pdbx_seq_one_letter_code
_entity_poly.pdbx_strand_id
1 'polypeptide(L)' 'MATPVKVYGAPMSTGVSRVLACLYEKNVEFELISINMSKGEHKKQEFLKLQVLLQLHTH' A
#
# COMPACT_ATOMS: atom_id res chain seq x y z
N MET A 1 -3.25 14.59 18.31
CA MET A 1 -2.75 14.58 16.92
C MET A 1 -2.99 13.17 16.40
N ALA A 2 -3.83 12.99 15.39
CA ALA A 2 -4.08 11.67 14.81
C ALA A 2 -2.85 11.25 14.02
N THR A 3 -2.45 9.98 14.12
CA THR A 3 -1.35 9.46 13.29
C THR A 3 -1.86 9.20 11.88
N PRO A 4 -1.17 9.69 10.83
CA PRO A 4 -1.61 9.52 9.45
C PRO A 4 -1.63 8.03 9.07
N VAL A 5 -2.57 7.65 8.19
CA VAL A 5 -2.69 6.28 7.70
C VAL A 5 -1.49 5.96 6.80
N LYS A 6 -0.77 4.87 7.10
CA LYS A 6 0.37 4.43 6.30
C LYS A 6 -0.08 3.44 5.22
N VAL A 7 0.13 3.79 3.96
CA VAL A 7 -0.17 2.94 2.80
C VAL A 7 1.13 2.44 2.20
N TYR A 8 1.36 1.14 2.21
CA TYR A 8 2.56 0.52 1.66
C TYR A 8 2.27 -0.03 0.27
N GLY A 9 2.99 0.43 -0.75
CA GLY A 9 2.87 -0.13 -2.09
C GLY A 9 3.42 0.76 -3.19
N ALA A 10 3.38 0.27 -4.42
CA ALA A 10 3.73 1.08 -5.59
C ALA A 10 2.52 1.94 -6.00
N PRO A 11 2.66 3.26 -6.22
CA PRO A 11 1.54 4.13 -6.65
C PRO A 11 0.93 3.70 -7.99
N MET A 12 1.71 3.02 -8.83
CA MET A 12 1.28 2.45 -10.11
C MET A 12 0.42 1.19 -9.97
N SER A 13 0.38 0.57 -8.78
CA SER A 13 -0.47 -0.59 -8.53
C SER A 13 -1.93 -0.16 -8.43
N THR A 14 -2.80 -0.76 -9.23
CA THR A 14 -4.24 -0.44 -9.26
C THR A 14 -4.89 -0.58 -7.87
N GLY A 15 -4.44 -1.54 -7.06
CA GLY A 15 -4.90 -1.70 -5.67
C GLY A 15 -4.52 -0.51 -4.79
N VAL A 16 -3.28 -0.04 -4.89
CA VAL A 16 -2.80 1.13 -4.13
C VAL A 16 -3.52 2.39 -4.59
N SER A 17 -3.67 2.60 -5.90
CA SER A 17 -4.38 3.78 -6.43
C SER A 17 -5.81 3.87 -5.92
N ARG A 18 -6.54 2.75 -5.80
CA ARG A 18 -7.90 2.71 -5.25
C ARG A 18 -7.95 3.09 -3.77
N VAL A 19 -7.00 2.60 -2.97
CA VAL A 19 -6.90 2.96 -1.54
C VAL A 19 -6.62 4.46 -1.38
N LEU A 20 -5.67 4.99 -2.16
CA LEU A 20 -5.33 6.41 -2.12
C LEU A 20 -6.51 7.30 -2.54
N ALA A 21 -7.25 6.92 -3.59
CA ALA A 21 -8.46 7.64 -4.00
C ALA A 21 -9.51 7.68 -2.88
N CYS A 22 -9.78 6.54 -2.24
CA CYS A 22 -10.73 6.48 -1.13
C CYS A 22 -10.32 7.35 0.07
N LEU A 23 -9.03 7.30 0.45
CA LEU A 23 -8.50 8.13 1.55
C LEU A 23 -8.61 9.62 1.22
N TYR A 24 -8.34 9.97 -0.04
CA TYR A 24 -8.49 11.33 -0.54
C TYR A 24 -9.95 11.80 -0.50
N GLU A 25 -10.90 10.99 -1.01
CA GLU A 25 -12.34 11.30 -0.95
C GLU A 25 -12.86 11.45 0.48
N LYS A 26 -12.29 10.71 1.43
CA LYS A 26 -12.64 10.78 2.86
C LYS A 26 -11.89 11.86 3.62
N ASN A 27 -11.03 12.65 2.97
CA ASN A 27 -10.20 13.69 3.60
C ASN A 27 -9.39 13.13 4.79
N VAL A 28 -8.88 11.91 4.65
CA VAL A 28 -8.03 11.26 5.66
C VAL A 28 -6.58 11.58 5.36
N GLU A 29 -5.82 12.04 6.35
CA GLU A 29 -4.37 12.21 6.19
C GLU A 29 -3.68 10.85 6.05
N PHE A 30 -2.87 10.69 5.01
CA PHE A 30 -2.15 9.45 4.73
C PHE A 30 -0.72 9.71 4.24
N GLU A 31 0.11 8.70 4.45
CA GLU A 31 1.50 8.65 3.99
C GLU A 31 1.66 7.44 3.06
N LEU A 32 2.07 7.69 1.82
CA LEU A 32 2.40 6.63 0.87
C LEU A 32 3.86 6.23 1.02
N ILE A 33 4.10 4.99 1.42
CA ILE A 33 5.43 4.39 1.56
C ILE A 33 5.67 3.53 0.31
N SER A 34 6.49 4.07 -0.59
CA SER A 34 6.73 3.44 -1.90
C SER A 34 7.48 2.12 -1.75
N ILE A 35 6.86 1.02 -2.16
CA ILE A 35 7.50 -0.30 -2.18
C ILE A 35 7.94 -0.63 -3.59
N ASN A 36 9.23 -0.92 -3.77
CA ASN A 36 9.76 -1.32 -5.06
C ASN A 36 9.44 -2.80 -5.33
N MET A 37 8.33 -3.04 -6.04
CA MET A 37 7.88 -4.37 -6.42
C MET A 37 8.92 -5.11 -7.28
N SER A 38 9.59 -4.41 -8.20
CA SER A 38 10.59 -4.97 -9.11
C SER A 38 11.85 -5.48 -8.41
N LYS A 39 12.24 -4.84 -7.29
CA LYS A 39 13.34 -5.30 -6.44
C LYS A 39 12.91 -6.37 -5.42
N GLY A 40 11.65 -6.80 -5.44
CA GLY A 40 11.14 -7.80 -4.51
C GLY A 40 10.98 -7.29 -3.07
N GLU A 41 10.97 -5.97 -2.85
CA GLU A 41 10.89 -5.38 -1.49
C GLU A 41 9.63 -5.85 -0.74
N HIS A 42 8.52 -6.03 -1.46
CA HIS A 42 7.26 -6.57 -0.93
C HIS A 42 7.37 -7.98 -0.32
N LYS A 43 8.45 -8.72 -0.61
CA LYS A 43 8.71 -10.06 -0.05
C LYS A 43 9.56 -10.02 1.22
N LYS A 44 10.03 -8.85 1.66
CA LYS A 44 10.76 -8.74 2.92
C LYS A 44 9.83 -9.05 4.09
N GLN A 45 10.38 -9.69 5.11
CA GLN A 45 9.65 -10.16 6.28
C GLN A 45 8.91 -9.05 7.04
N GLU A 46 9.36 -7.80 6.90
CA GLU A 46 8.69 -6.61 7.44
C GLU A 46 7.34 -6.33 6.76
N PHE A 47 7.22 -6.51 5.44
CA PHE A 47 5.98 -6.28 4.69
C PHE A 47 5.07 -7.51 4.68
N LEU A 48 5.63 -8.71 4.75
CA LEU A 48 4.85 -9.95 4.86
C LEU A 48 3.98 -10.00 6.12
N LYS A 49 4.41 -9.35 7.21
CA LYS A 49 3.62 -9.24 8.45
C LYS A 49 2.43 -8.26 8.32
N LEU A 50 2.53 -7.29 7.41
CA LEU A 50 1.51 -6.26 7.19
C LEU A 50 0.47 -6.69 6.16
N GLN A 51 0.81 -7.65 5.30
CA GLN A 51 -0.04 -8.12 4.22
C GLN A 51 -1.00 -9.23 4.70
N VAL A 52 -2.29 -8.92 4.82
CA VAL A 52 -3.33 -9.96 4.88
C VAL A 52 -3.51 -10.49 3.46
N LEU A 53 -3.24 -11.79 3.28
CA LEU A 53 -3.24 -12.72 2.13
C LEU A 53 -4.08 -12.45 0.85
N LEU A 54 -4.35 -11.21 0.47
CA LEU A 54 -5.19 -10.81 -0.67
C LEU A 54 -4.34 -10.09 -1.72
N GLN A 55 -3.31 -10.77 -2.21
CA GLN A 55 -2.70 -10.43 -3.50
C GLN A 55 -3.23 -11.45 -4.49
N LEU A 56 -4.26 -11.07 -5.26
CA LEU A 56 -4.60 -11.80 -6.48
C LEU A 56 -3.42 -11.59 -7.43
N HIS A 57 -2.47 -12.52 -7.42
CA HIS A 57 -1.58 -12.71 -8.55
C HIS A 57 -2.48 -13.07 -9.73
N THR A 58 -2.85 -12.06 -10.50
CA THR A 58 -3.34 -12.26 -11.85
C THR A 58 -2.10 -12.58 -12.68
N HIS A 59 -1.82 -13.88 -12.77
CA HIS A 59 -1.03 -14.44 -13.85
C HIS A 59 -1.98 -14.89 -14.95
#